data_AF-A0A9E1WI79-F1
#
_entry.id   AF-A0A9E1WI79-F1
#
_cell.length_a   1.000
_cell.length_b   1.000
_cell.length_c   1.000
_cell.angle_alpha   90.00
_cell.angle_beta   90.00
_cell.angle_gamma   90.00
#
_symmetry.space_group_name_H-M   'P 1'
#
loop_
_entity.id
_entity.type
_entity.pdbx_description
1 polymer ?
#
loop_
_entity_poly.entity_id
_entity_poly.type
_entity_poly.pdbx_seq_one_letter_code
_entity_poly.pdbx_strand_id
1 'polypeptide(L)'
;MSSQFQVFSQIDFHHPFHNLSSKNGLPSSEVYMVRQDSKGITWICSDGGVTKYDGHLLKSFTTLDGLTDNVVFDFYEDYKGRIW
;
A
#
# COMPACT_ATOMS: atom_id res chain seq x y z
N MET A 1 -47.74 -8.25 32.80
CA MET A 1 -47.33 -7.53 31.57
C MET A 1 -46.21 -6.58 31.94
N SER A 2 -44.95 -6.95 31.74
CA SER A 2 -43.87 -5.98 31.54
C SER A 2 -42.96 -6.55 30.47
N SER A 3 -42.95 -5.88 29.32
CA SER A 3 -42.19 -6.25 28.15
C SER A 3 -40.72 -5.92 28.40
N GLN A 4 -39.83 -6.91 28.19
CA GLN A 4 -38.40 -6.68 28.12
C GLN A 4 -38.10 -5.93 26.82
N PHE A 5 -37.59 -4.71 26.92
CA PHE A 5 -36.94 -4.05 25.80
C PHE A 5 -35.54 -4.63 25.64
N GLN A 6 -35.31 -5.40 24.58
CA GLN A 6 -33.96 -5.73 24.14
C GLN A 6 -33.31 -4.46 23.58
N VAL A 7 -32.18 -4.07 24.16
CA VAL A 7 -31.31 -3.01 23.65
C VAL A 7 -30.59 -3.58 22.43
N PHE A 8 -30.77 -2.95 21.26
CA PHE A 8 -29.99 -3.26 20.07
C PHE A 8 -28.53 -2.85 20.31
N SER A 9 -27.61 -3.81 20.37
CA SER A 9 -26.18 -3.52 20.33
C SER A 9 -25.80 -2.94 18.97
N GLN A 10 -25.04 -1.84 18.97
CA GLN A 10 -24.33 -1.41 17.76
C GLN A 10 -23.40 -2.55 17.34
N ILE A 11 -23.48 -2.97 16.08
CA ILE A 11 -22.52 -3.89 15.50
C ILE A 11 -21.27 -3.07 15.19
N ASP A 12 -20.26 -3.15 16.05
CA ASP A 12 -18.94 -2.59 15.78
C ASP A 12 -18.27 -3.41 14.68
N PHE A 13 -18.25 -2.87 13.46
CA PHE A 13 -17.45 -3.43 12.38
C PHE A 13 -15.98 -3.07 12.61
N HIS A 14 -15.29 -3.87 13.41
CA HIS A 14 -13.85 -3.79 13.55
C HIS A 14 -13.22 -4.24 12.23
N HIS A 15 -12.75 -3.29 11.41
CA HIS A 15 -11.98 -3.57 10.21
C HIS A 15 -10.50 -3.55 10.58
N PRO A 16 -9.87 -4.69 10.90
CA PRO A 16 -8.47 -4.71 11.29
C PRO A 16 -7.60 -4.20 10.14
N PHE A 17 -6.68 -3.29 10.44
CA PHE A 17 -5.70 -2.83 9.48
C PHE A 17 -4.56 -3.84 9.36
N HIS A 18 -4.18 -4.17 8.12
CA HIS A 18 -2.94 -4.88 7.86
C HIS A 18 -1.81 -3.87 7.66
N ASN A 19 -0.85 -3.83 8.58
CA ASN A 19 0.26 -2.88 8.55
C ASN A 19 1.43 -3.43 7.72
N LEU A 20 1.88 -2.66 6.75
CA LEU A 20 3.11 -2.88 6.01
C LEU A 20 4.19 -1.94 6.56
N SER A 21 5.37 -2.47 6.86
CA SER A 21 6.47 -1.71 7.46
C SER A 21 7.83 -2.17 6.91
N SER A 22 8.91 -1.57 7.42
CA SER A 22 10.27 -2.03 7.14
C SER A 22 10.51 -3.50 7.48
N LYS A 23 9.80 -4.05 8.48
CA LYS A 23 9.84 -5.48 8.80
C LYS A 23 9.28 -6.37 7.69
N ASN A 24 8.42 -5.81 6.83
CA ASN A 24 7.77 -6.51 5.72
C ASN A 24 8.49 -6.27 4.38
N GLY A 25 9.51 -5.39 4.35
CA GLY A 25 10.28 -5.07 3.15
C GLY A 25 10.04 -3.67 2.58
N LEU A 26 9.21 -2.83 3.21
CA LEU A 26 9.04 -1.43 2.81
C LEU A 26 10.32 -0.63 3.13
N PRO A 27 10.96 0.03 2.17
CA PRO A 27 12.26 0.67 2.40
C PRO A 27 12.17 1.90 3.30
N SER A 28 10.99 2.54 3.34
CA SER A 28 10.71 3.70 4.20
C SER A 28 9.24 3.78 4.58
N SER A 29 8.96 4.39 5.74
CA SER A 29 7.62 4.77 6.18
C SER A 29 7.12 6.09 5.59
N GLU A 30 8.02 6.92 5.04
CA GLU A 30 7.67 8.19 4.41
C GLU A 30 7.18 7.93 2.98
N VAL A 31 5.87 7.66 2.86
CA VAL A 31 5.21 7.33 1.59
C VAL A 31 4.60 8.58 0.96
N TYR A 32 4.92 8.81 -0.31
CA TYR A 32 4.41 9.94 -1.09
C TYR A 32 3.26 9.56 -2.00
N MET A 33 3.28 8.36 -2.58
CA MET A 33 2.26 7.90 -3.53
C MET A 33 1.98 6.42 -3.39
N VAL A 34 0.70 6.06 -3.52
CA VAL A 34 0.23 4.68 -3.66
C VAL A 34 -0.81 4.63 -4.75
N ARG A 35 -0.58 3.83 -5.80
CA ARG A 35 -1.59 3.53 -6.82
C ARG A 35 -1.47 2.09 -7.31
N GLN A 36 -2.58 1.55 -7.78
CA GLN A 36 -2.63 0.24 -8.43
C GLN A 36 -2.48 0.41 -9.94
N ASP A 37 -1.63 -0.41 -10.56
CA ASP A 37 -1.52 -0.48 -12.02
C ASP A 37 -2.67 -1.28 -12.64
N SER A 38 -2.75 -1.27 -13.98
CA SER A 38 -3.78 -1.96 -14.76
C SER A 38 -3.78 -3.48 -14.60
N LYS A 39 -2.71 -4.06 -14.03
CA LYS A 39 -2.56 -5.50 -13.75
C LYS A 39 -2.90 -5.85 -12.31
N GLY A 40 -3.34 -4.89 -11.51
CA GLY A 40 -3.71 -5.10 -10.12
C GLY A 40 -2.53 -5.03 -9.13
N ILE A 41 -1.35 -4.63 -9.57
CA ILE A 41 -0.19 -4.49 -8.69
C ILE A 41 -0.22 -3.13 -8.03
N THR A 42 -0.03 -3.08 -6.72
CA THR A 42 0.11 -1.83 -5.98
C THR A 42 1.56 -1.37 -5.98
N TRP A 43 1.78 -0.13 -6.40
CA TRP A 43 3.08 0.52 -6.38
C TRP A 43 3.07 1.61 -5.31
N ILE A 44 4.15 1.66 -4.52
CA ILE A 44 4.32 2.55 -3.38
C ILE A 44 5.62 3.34 -3.60
N CYS A 45 5.53 4.66 -3.72
CA CYS A 45 6.66 5.56 -3.85
C CYS A 45 6.98 6.21 -2.49
N SER A 46 8.26 6.26 -2.13
CA SER A 46 8.75 6.75 -0.84
C SER A 46 10.08 7.51 -0.99
N ASP A 47 10.61 8.04 0.10
CA ASP A 47 11.98 8.58 0.13
C ASP A 47 13.09 7.51 0.12
N GLY A 48 12.73 6.23 0.27
CA GLY A 48 13.64 5.09 0.28
C GLY A 48 13.61 4.22 -0.98
N GLY A 49 12.83 4.60 -1.98
CA GLY A 49 12.68 3.90 -3.26
C GLY A 49 11.22 3.61 -3.60
N VAL A 50 11.04 2.67 -4.54
CA VAL A 50 9.72 2.23 -5.01
C VAL A 50 9.48 0.78 -4.60
N THR A 51 8.31 0.48 -4.05
CA THR A 51 7.92 -0.87 -3.67
C THR A 51 6.76 -1.36 -4.51
N LYS A 52 6.93 -2.55 -5.09
CA LYS A 52 5.89 -3.33 -5.75
C LYS A 52 5.23 -4.26 -4.72
N TYR A 53 3.91 -4.28 -4.67
CA TYR A 53 3.11 -5.15 -3.81
C TYR A 53 2.02 -5.87 -4.62
N ASP A 54 2.00 -7.19 -4.57
CA ASP A 54 1.01 -8.04 -5.27
C ASP A 54 -0.15 -8.50 -4.37
N GLY A 55 -0.22 -8.01 -3.13
CA GLY A 55 -1.16 -8.49 -2.11
C GLY A 55 -0.55 -9.51 -1.14
N HIS A 56 0.63 -10.06 -1.45
CA HIS A 56 1.32 -11.05 -0.62
C HIS A 56 2.78 -10.70 -0.38
N LEU A 57 3.51 -10.32 -1.43
CA LEU A 57 4.94 -10.08 -1.42
C LEU A 57 5.25 -8.62 -1.74
N LEU A 58 6.19 -8.06 -0.98
CA LEU A 58 6.80 -6.76 -1.24
C LEU A 58 8.13 -6.96 -1.94
N LYS A 59 8.35 -6.22 -3.03
CA LYS A 59 9.64 -6.13 -3.71
C LYS A 59 10.01 -4.67 -3.90
N SER A 60 11.13 -4.26 -3.34
CA SER A 60 11.60 -2.87 -3.34
C SER A 60 12.71 -2.67 -4.35
N PHE A 61 12.73 -1.48 -4.94
CA PHE A 61 13.71 -1.04 -5.93
C PHE A 61 14.33 0.25 -5.45
N THR A 62 15.65 0.33 -5.57
CA THR A 62 16.49 1.44 -5.15
C THR A 62 17.42 1.86 -6.29
N THR A 63 18.30 2.82 -6.02
CA THR A 63 19.41 3.18 -6.93
C THR A 63 20.33 1.99 -7.24
N LEU A 64 20.40 0.98 -6.36
CA LEU A 64 21.17 -0.26 -6.63
C LEU A 64 20.51 -1.12 -7.71
N ASP A 65 19.21 -0.95 -7.91
CA ASP A 65 18.41 -1.68 -8.90
C ASP A 65 18.21 -0.89 -10.20
N GLY A 66 18.76 0.33 -10.27
CA GLY A 66 18.74 1.18 -11.46
C GLY A 66 17.78 2.38 -11.39
N LEU A 67 17.16 2.67 -10.25
CA LEU A 67 16.48 3.95 -10.07
C LEU A 67 17.49 5.11 -10.14
N THR A 68 17.06 6.25 -10.68
CA THR A 68 17.91 7.45 -10.76
C THR A 68 18.08 8.13 -9.40
N ASP A 69 17.11 7.96 -8.50
CA ASP A 69 17.11 8.45 -7.12
C ASP A 69 16.29 7.48 -6.25
N ASN A 70 16.55 7.44 -4.95
CA ASN A 70 15.71 6.74 -3.97
C ASN A 70 14.50 7.58 -3.55
N VAL A 71 14.58 8.91 -3.65
CA VAL A 71 13.43 9.77 -3.37
C VAL A 71 12.51 9.83 -4.58
N VAL A 72 11.38 9.12 -4.51
CA VAL A 72 10.42 9.01 -5.61
C VAL A 72 9.07 9.53 -5.16
N PHE A 73 8.60 10.61 -5.77
CA PHE A 73 7.35 11.27 -5.39
C PHE A 73 6.11 10.73 -6.09
N ASP A 74 6.25 10.25 -7.32
CA ASP A 74 5.13 9.77 -8.12
C ASP A 74 5.60 8.74 -9.15
N PHE A 75 4.65 8.03 -9.74
CA PHE A 75 4.85 7.17 -10.90
C PHE A 75 3.66 7.27 -11.85
N TYR A 76 3.88 6.91 -13.11
CA TYR A 76 2.86 6.86 -14.13
C TYR A 76 2.90 5.55 -14.91
N GLU A 77 1.73 4.92 -15.08
CA GLU A 77 1.58 3.81 -16.01
C GLU A 77 1.18 4.33 -17.39
N ASP A 78 1.97 4.00 -18.41
CA ASP A 78 1.63 4.35 -19.78
C ASP A 78 0.62 3.39 -20.42
N TYR A 79 0.12 3.75 -21.60
CA TYR A 79 -0.86 2.95 -22.34
C TYR A 79 -0.38 1.54 -22.75
N LYS A 80 0.91 1.23 -22.62
CA LYS A 80 1.48 -0.10 -22.86
C LYS A 80 1.67 -0.90 -21.55
N GLY A 81 1.26 -0.34 -20.42
CA GLY A 81 1.40 -0.95 -19.10
C GLY A 81 2.85 -0.96 -18.59
N ARG A 82 3.66 0.03 -18.99
CA ARG A 82 5.00 0.27 -18.44
C ARG A 82 4.93 1.32 -17.35
N ILE A 83 5.75 1.16 -16.33
CA ILE A 83 5.84 2.07 -15.18
C ILE A 83 7.00 3.04 -15.42
N TRP A 84 6.71 4.32 -15.27
CA TRP A 84 7.63 5.44 -15.38
C TRP A 84 7.69 6.24 -14.09
#